data_AF-A0A7T0G3S7-F1
#
_entry.id   AF-A0A7T0G3S7-F1
#
_cell.length_a   1.000
_cell.length_b   1.000
_cell.length_c   1.000
_cell.angle_alpha   90.00
_cell.angle_beta   90.00
_cell.angle_gamma   90.00
#
_symmetry.space_group_name_H-M   'P 1'
#
loop_
_entity.id
_entity.type
_entity.pdbx_description
1 polymer ?
#
loop_
_entity_poly.entity_id
_entity_poly.type
_entity_poly.pdbx_seq_one_letter_code
_entity_poly.pdbx_strand_id
1 'polypeptide(L)'
;MNFESTLPVFLALIPLALGMALKVAKIPFITLRSIELITIGAIAGGVIYIQSVHATDATNLFLAGAALLSAFCVFLSQEDTEQAPALCASALITLGLALGILLNQGLVGRLFLISLLAYVAVPLIRDNHRNARSTMALLHSALAIILSLASVFGPQSMSVYASLFLALTFLPVVPLHILFMKVIEGAKGIQASFWIVVWLSIGLAELNMIYSSLTTETLFTLSLLALISAVGASLSCLGQQQYNLFIASATVAHSALVWGLLNVFPNFPIWGVPFGISVAFVMGGLCLAFSLIRQRYGWQILGKLPGLATPMPRFGMAVILFVSFAMFMPLIPTFSGLTVMPTLAVKGSALIMILFLFLAVWLGGSWYFSQMLHQTAFGTARVDVPYTDLRVVEVVALSSLLIGAVYSGLVH
;
A
#
# COMPACT_ATOMS: atom_id res chain seq x y z
N MET A 1 31.95 -16.46 7.81
CA MET A 1 30.63 -15.79 7.81
C MET A 1 29.96 -16.16 6.50
N ASN A 2 28.84 -16.87 6.53
CA ASN A 2 28.10 -17.21 5.31
C ASN A 2 27.56 -15.92 4.71
N PHE A 3 28.14 -15.49 3.59
CA PHE A 3 27.72 -14.32 2.83
C PHE A 3 26.24 -14.44 2.36
N GLU A 4 25.76 -15.68 2.27
CA GLU A 4 24.42 -16.06 1.84
C GLU A 4 23.32 -15.69 2.85
N SER A 5 23.58 -15.74 4.16
CA SER A 5 22.59 -15.35 5.17
C SER A 5 22.58 -13.86 5.50
N THR A 6 23.60 -13.11 5.06
CA THR A 6 23.78 -11.69 5.40
C THR A 6 23.39 -10.75 4.26
N LEU A 7 23.35 -11.23 3.01
CA LEU A 7 22.98 -10.41 1.85
C LEU A 7 21.60 -9.72 1.99
N PRO A 8 20.51 -10.39 2.44
CA PRO A 8 19.21 -9.74 2.65
C PRO A 8 19.26 -8.59 3.66
N VAL A 9 20.09 -8.73 4.70
CA VAL A 9 20.31 -7.69 5.71
C VAL A 9 21.04 -6.51 5.09
N PHE A 10 22.07 -6.74 4.28
CA PHE A 10 22.78 -5.66 3.58
C PHE A 10 21.87 -4.90 2.62
N LEU A 11 21.03 -5.59 1.85
CA LEU A 11 20.08 -4.94 0.94
C LEU A 11 19.08 -4.02 1.66
N ALA A 12 18.69 -4.37 2.89
CA ALA A 12 17.85 -3.53 3.73
C ALA A 12 18.62 -2.36 4.39
N LEU A 13 19.87 -2.60 4.81
CA LEU A 13 20.68 -1.60 5.49
C LEU A 13 21.21 -0.50 4.57
N ILE A 14 21.49 -0.79 3.30
CA ILE A 14 21.98 0.21 2.33
C ILE A 14 21.03 1.43 2.22
N PRO A 15 19.73 1.27 1.86
CA PRO A 15 18.82 2.40 1.76
C PRO A 15 18.55 3.04 3.14
N LEU A 16 18.57 2.25 4.23
CA LEU A 16 18.40 2.78 5.58
C LEU A 16 19.54 3.72 5.98
N ALA A 17 20.79 3.26 5.83
CA ALA A 17 21.99 4.04 6.15
C ALA A 17 22.09 5.28 5.26
N LEU A 18 21.80 5.13 3.97
CA LEU A 18 21.77 6.24 3.02
C LEU A 18 20.71 7.27 3.41
N GLY A 19 19.47 6.85 3.70
CA GLY A 19 18.40 7.76 4.12
C GLY A 19 18.73 8.51 5.42
N MET A 20 19.38 7.85 6.38
CA MET A 20 19.85 8.50 7.61
C MET A 20 20.97 9.51 7.34
N ALA A 21 21.92 9.20 6.47
CA ALA A 21 22.99 10.11 6.08
C ALA A 21 22.44 11.35 5.35
N LEU A 22 21.50 11.14 4.43
CA LEU A 22 20.86 12.20 3.63
C LEU A 22 20.02 13.16 4.47
N LYS A 23 19.48 12.70 5.60
CA LYS A 23 18.76 13.56 6.54
C LYS A 23 19.64 14.63 7.17
N VAL A 24 20.96 14.38 7.24
CA VAL A 24 21.96 15.28 7.84
C VAL A 24 22.75 16.03 6.77
N ALA A 25 22.94 15.41 5.60
CA ALA A 25 23.75 15.96 4.53
C ALA A 25 23.02 17.06 3.73
N LYS A 26 23.74 18.15 3.42
CA LYS A 26 23.28 19.20 2.51
C LYS A 26 23.78 18.90 1.10
N ILE A 27 23.12 17.98 0.41
CA ILE A 27 23.47 17.55 -0.95
C ILE A 27 22.52 18.21 -1.96
N PRO A 28 23.02 18.70 -3.12
CA PRO A 28 22.16 19.23 -4.17
C PRO A 28 21.19 18.18 -4.70
N PHE A 29 19.95 18.60 -5.00
CA PHE A 29 18.84 17.72 -5.38
C PHE A 29 19.14 16.83 -6.60
N ILE A 30 19.86 17.34 -7.60
CA ILE A 30 20.22 16.56 -8.80
C ILE A 30 21.10 15.36 -8.43
N THR A 31 22.13 15.58 -7.60
CA THR A 31 23.02 14.53 -7.13
C THR A 31 22.27 13.54 -6.25
N LEU A 32 21.42 14.03 -5.36
CA LEU A 32 20.54 13.21 -4.51
C LEU A 32 19.70 12.23 -5.34
N ARG A 33 18.98 12.75 -6.34
CA ARG A 33 18.12 11.95 -7.21
C ARG A 33 18.89 10.89 -7.99
N SER A 34 20.10 11.22 -8.46
CA SER A 34 20.96 10.24 -9.14
C SER A 34 21.40 9.10 -8.22
N ILE A 35 21.81 9.42 -6.99
CA ILE A 35 22.23 8.44 -5.99
C ILE A 35 21.07 7.50 -5.65
N GLU A 36 19.86 8.04 -5.49
CA GLU A 36 18.66 7.26 -5.17
C GLU A 36 18.29 6.27 -6.27
N LEU A 37 18.25 6.72 -7.52
CA LEU A 37 17.94 5.86 -8.66
C LEU A 37 18.99 4.75 -8.84
N ILE A 38 20.28 5.07 -8.65
CA ILE A 38 21.36 4.08 -8.68
C ILE A 38 21.19 3.07 -7.53
N THR A 39 20.84 3.56 -6.33
CA THR A 39 20.65 2.71 -5.14
C THR A 39 19.52 1.73 -5.35
N ILE A 40 18.37 2.18 -5.89
CA ILE A 40 17.24 1.31 -6.19
C ILE A 40 17.59 0.30 -7.28
N GLY A 41 18.29 0.72 -8.34
CA GLY A 41 18.76 -0.18 -9.39
C GLY A 41 19.69 -1.27 -8.86
N ALA A 42 20.63 -0.90 -7.99
CA ALA A 42 21.53 -1.85 -7.33
C ALA A 42 20.79 -2.82 -6.41
N ILE A 43 19.82 -2.33 -5.62
CA ILE A 43 19.01 -3.18 -4.74
C ILE A 43 18.13 -4.12 -5.56
N ALA A 44 17.50 -3.64 -6.63
CA ALA A 44 16.70 -4.47 -7.54
C ALA A 44 17.55 -5.58 -8.18
N GLY A 45 18.77 -5.25 -8.63
CA GLY A 45 19.74 -6.24 -9.09
C GLY A 45 20.09 -7.28 -8.02
N GLY A 46 20.25 -6.84 -6.76
CA GLY A 46 20.47 -7.72 -5.62
C GLY A 46 19.29 -8.66 -5.32
N VAL A 47 18.06 -8.16 -5.41
CA VAL A 47 16.84 -8.97 -5.22
C VAL A 47 16.70 -10.02 -6.34
N ILE A 48 16.95 -9.64 -7.60
CA ILE A 48 16.95 -10.57 -8.73
C ILE A 48 18.05 -11.62 -8.57
N TYR A 49 19.24 -11.22 -8.10
CA TYR A 49 20.32 -12.15 -7.81
C TYR A 49 19.92 -13.16 -6.73
N ILE A 50 19.30 -12.72 -5.62
CA ILE A 50 18.78 -13.61 -4.58
C ILE A 50 17.79 -14.61 -5.19
N GLN A 51 16.84 -14.16 -6.02
CA GLN A 51 15.87 -15.03 -6.69
C GLN A 51 16.55 -16.10 -7.56
N SER A 52 17.61 -15.75 -8.28
CA SER A 52 18.29 -16.66 -9.21
C SER A 52 19.17 -17.69 -8.51
N VAL A 53 19.72 -17.36 -7.35
CA VAL A 53 20.71 -18.19 -6.64
C VAL A 53 20.09 -18.97 -5.47
N HIS A 54 19.00 -18.46 -4.87
CA HIS A 54 18.41 -19.03 -3.66
C HIS A 54 16.96 -19.45 -3.89
N ALA A 55 16.58 -20.58 -3.30
CA ALA A 55 15.18 -20.97 -3.12
C ALA A 55 14.51 -20.14 -1.99
N THR A 56 14.63 -18.81 -2.06
CA THR A 56 13.91 -17.91 -1.17
C THR A 56 12.43 -17.89 -1.55
N ASP A 57 11.55 -17.64 -0.58
CA ASP A 57 10.11 -17.54 -0.83
C ASP A 57 9.83 -16.48 -1.91
N ALA A 58 9.39 -16.95 -3.08
CA ALA A 58 9.10 -16.12 -4.25
C ALA A 58 8.08 -15.03 -3.92
N THR A 59 7.18 -15.28 -2.97
CA THR A 59 6.18 -14.35 -2.48
C THR A 59 6.82 -13.11 -1.86
N ASN A 60 7.80 -13.31 -0.97
CA ASN A 60 8.46 -12.21 -0.28
C ASN A 60 9.33 -11.37 -1.23
N LEU A 61 9.96 -12.01 -2.21
CA LEU A 61 10.71 -11.31 -3.26
C LEU A 61 9.77 -10.47 -4.14
N PHE A 62 8.60 -11.00 -4.49
CA PHE A 62 7.58 -10.27 -5.23
C PHE A 62 7.07 -9.04 -4.46
N LEU A 63 6.79 -9.20 -3.16
CA LEU A 63 6.40 -8.09 -2.27
C LEU A 63 7.51 -7.04 -2.14
N ALA A 64 8.77 -7.46 -2.01
CA ALA A 64 9.92 -6.55 -1.97
C ALA A 64 10.09 -5.79 -3.29
N GLY A 65 9.89 -6.48 -4.43
CA GLY A 65 9.85 -5.87 -5.75
C GLY A 65 8.76 -4.80 -5.87
N ALA A 66 7.58 -5.03 -5.30
CA ALA A 66 6.50 -4.06 -5.29
C ALA A 66 6.85 -2.79 -4.50
N ALA A 67 7.48 -2.95 -3.33
CA ALA A 67 8.00 -1.82 -2.55
C ALA A 67 9.07 -1.03 -3.33
N LEU A 68 10.00 -1.71 -4.00
CA LEU A 68 11.04 -1.08 -4.82
C LEU A 68 10.45 -0.30 -6.00
N LEU A 69 9.49 -0.88 -6.72
CA LEU A 69 8.83 -0.21 -7.85
C LEU A 69 8.09 1.05 -7.39
N SER A 70 7.38 0.98 -6.27
CA SER A 70 6.68 2.14 -5.70
C SER A 70 7.66 3.22 -5.25
N ALA A 71 8.75 2.84 -4.59
CA ALA A 71 9.82 3.78 -4.21
C ALA A 71 10.41 4.48 -5.45
N PHE A 72 10.77 3.70 -6.49
CA PHE A 72 11.25 4.22 -7.76
C PHE A 72 10.28 5.27 -8.34
N CYS A 73 8.98 4.97 -8.39
CA CYS A 73 7.97 5.89 -8.91
C CYS A 73 7.90 7.20 -8.11
N VAL A 74 8.07 7.13 -6.78
CA VAL A 74 8.10 8.32 -5.92
C VAL A 74 9.33 9.18 -6.17
N PHE A 75 10.54 8.60 -6.18
CA PHE A 75 11.77 9.36 -6.44
C PHE A 75 11.81 9.92 -7.85
N LEU A 76 11.27 9.18 -8.82
CA LEU A 76 11.16 9.65 -10.19
C LEU A 76 10.26 10.89 -10.27
N SER A 77 9.19 10.93 -9.48
CA SER A 77 8.16 11.99 -9.51
C SER A 77 8.42 13.18 -8.57
N GLN A 78 9.52 13.18 -7.81
CA GLN A 78 9.83 14.27 -6.89
C GLN A 78 10.24 15.56 -7.64
N GLU A 79 9.74 16.68 -7.13
CA GLU A 79 10.08 18.03 -7.61
C GLU A 79 11.19 18.64 -6.74
N ASP A 80 12.00 19.49 -7.36
CA ASP A 80 13.05 20.26 -6.70
C ASP A 80 12.42 21.35 -5.82
N THR A 81 12.21 20.99 -4.55
CA THR A 81 11.62 21.85 -3.52
C THR A 81 12.52 21.82 -2.30
N GLU A 82 12.47 22.85 -1.45
CA GLU A 82 13.28 22.90 -0.23
C GLU A 82 13.04 21.70 0.71
N GLN A 83 11.87 21.06 0.62
CA GLN A 83 11.52 19.88 1.41
C GLN A 83 11.93 18.56 0.76
N ALA A 84 12.38 18.56 -0.50
CA ALA A 84 12.70 17.36 -1.25
C ALA A 84 13.74 16.46 -0.56
N PRO A 85 14.87 16.97 0.00
CA PRO A 85 15.86 16.13 0.66
C PRO A 85 15.31 15.39 1.90
N ALA A 86 14.42 16.04 2.65
CA ALA A 86 13.78 15.40 3.80
C ALA A 86 12.79 14.31 3.35
N LEU A 87 12.05 14.56 2.26
CA LEU A 87 11.11 13.58 1.70
C LEU A 87 11.84 12.35 1.14
N CYS A 88 12.92 12.58 0.39
CA CYS A 88 13.89 11.59 -0.08
C CYS A 88 14.40 10.69 1.06
N ALA A 89 14.99 11.31 2.09
CA ALA A 89 15.53 10.60 3.25
C ALA A 89 14.48 9.70 3.91
N SER A 90 13.28 10.22 4.14
CA SER A 90 12.20 9.43 4.74
C SER A 90 11.70 8.29 3.84
N ALA A 91 11.68 8.46 2.52
CA ALA A 91 11.31 7.38 1.60
C ALA A 91 12.36 6.26 1.60
N LEU A 92 13.65 6.60 1.63
CA LEU A 92 14.74 5.63 1.76
C LEU A 92 14.73 4.88 3.10
N ILE A 93 14.48 5.59 4.22
CA ILE A 93 14.33 4.96 5.54
C ILE A 93 13.16 3.97 5.51
N THR A 94 11.99 4.39 5.03
CA THR A 94 10.83 3.52 4.92
C THR A 94 11.10 2.32 3.99
N LEU A 95 11.80 2.52 2.87
CA LEU A 95 12.20 1.44 1.96
C LEU A 95 13.14 0.44 2.65
N GLY A 96 14.17 0.90 3.34
CA GLY A 96 15.10 0.02 4.03
C GLY A 96 14.45 -0.78 5.15
N LEU A 97 13.56 -0.16 5.93
CA LEU A 97 12.77 -0.85 6.94
C LEU A 97 11.82 -1.87 6.30
N ALA A 98 11.14 -1.51 5.20
CA ALA A 98 10.24 -2.42 4.48
C ALA A 98 10.98 -3.63 3.90
N LEU A 99 12.12 -3.43 3.24
CA LEU A 99 12.96 -4.51 2.73
C LEU A 99 13.50 -5.38 3.86
N GLY A 100 13.86 -4.76 4.99
CA GLY A 100 14.29 -5.49 6.19
C GLY A 100 13.22 -6.44 6.71
N ILE A 101 11.94 -6.03 6.68
CA ILE A 101 10.79 -6.85 7.06
C ILE A 101 10.54 -7.96 6.04
N LEU A 102 10.53 -7.62 4.75
CA LEU A 102 10.12 -8.54 3.68
C LEU A 102 11.18 -9.59 3.35
N LEU A 103 12.46 -9.24 3.44
CA LEU A 103 13.56 -10.13 3.05
C LEU A 103 14.16 -10.95 4.20
N ASN A 104 13.83 -10.63 5.46
CA ASN A 104 14.37 -11.33 6.63
C ASN A 104 13.27 -11.98 7.46
N GLN A 105 13.56 -13.16 8.02
CA GLN A 105 12.64 -13.91 8.87
C GLN A 105 13.03 -13.83 10.35
N GLY A 106 12.12 -14.28 11.22
CA GLY A 106 12.37 -14.40 12.66
C GLY A 106 12.66 -13.07 13.34
N LEU A 107 13.63 -13.07 14.27
CA LEU A 107 13.95 -11.90 15.10
C LEU A 107 14.37 -10.68 14.26
N VAL A 108 15.15 -10.87 13.20
CA VAL A 108 15.68 -9.77 12.38
C VAL A 108 14.55 -9.00 11.69
N GLY A 109 13.65 -9.70 11.00
CA GLY A 109 12.48 -9.07 10.37
C GLY A 109 11.61 -8.32 11.37
N ARG A 110 11.44 -8.86 12.58
CA ARG A 110 10.66 -8.24 13.66
C ARG A 110 11.33 -6.99 14.24
N LEU A 111 12.65 -6.93 14.31
CA LEU A 111 13.38 -5.71 14.71
C LEU A 111 13.18 -4.57 13.69
N PHE A 112 13.20 -4.88 12.39
CA PHE A 112 12.85 -3.91 11.35
C PHE A 112 11.38 -3.46 11.45
N LEU A 113 10.46 -4.38 11.75
CA LEU A 113 9.04 -4.06 11.94
C LEU A 113 8.80 -3.14 13.14
N ILE A 114 9.43 -3.43 14.28
CA ILE A 114 9.39 -2.57 15.47
C ILE A 114 9.95 -1.20 15.16
N SER A 115 11.06 -1.15 14.41
CA SER A 115 11.68 0.12 13.98
C SER A 115 10.76 0.92 13.07
N LEU A 116 10.03 0.27 12.16
CA LEU A 116 9.02 0.91 11.30
C LEU A 116 7.86 1.47 12.10
N LEU A 117 7.30 0.68 13.03
CA LEU A 117 6.21 1.11 13.90
C LEU A 117 6.63 2.27 14.81
N ALA A 118 7.85 2.22 15.36
CA ALA A 118 8.42 3.31 16.14
C ALA A 118 8.62 4.56 15.28
N TYR A 119 9.11 4.41 14.05
CA TYR A 119 9.27 5.52 13.10
C TYR A 119 7.95 6.21 12.78
N VAL A 120 6.87 5.43 12.61
CA VAL A 120 5.50 5.93 12.42
C VAL A 120 4.95 6.60 13.69
N ALA A 121 5.31 6.11 14.88
CA ALA A 121 4.86 6.68 16.15
C ALA A 121 5.48 8.05 16.46
N VAL A 122 6.71 8.33 16.01
CA VAL A 122 7.41 9.61 16.26
C VAL A 122 6.59 10.85 15.87
N PRO A 123 6.05 10.99 14.64
CA PRO A 123 5.23 12.15 14.29
C PRO A 123 3.93 12.22 15.11
N LEU A 124 3.34 11.07 15.47
CA LEU A 124 2.13 11.02 16.31
C LEU A 124 2.39 11.51 17.74
N ILE A 125 3.58 11.22 18.29
CA ILE A 125 3.98 11.70 19.62
C ILE A 125 4.20 13.22 19.62
N ARG A 126 4.78 13.74 18.53
CA ARG A 126 5.13 15.16 18.36
C ARG A 126 3.94 16.04 17.99
N ASP A 127 2.79 15.46 17.68
CA ASP A 127 1.58 16.22 17.40
C ASP A 127 1.08 16.91 18.68
N ASN A 128 1.15 18.24 18.70
CA ASN A 128 0.74 19.06 19.84
C ASN A 128 -0.78 19.10 20.03
N HIS A 129 -1.58 18.74 19.02
CA HIS A 129 -3.04 18.74 19.08
C HIS A 129 -3.60 17.31 19.11
N ARG A 130 -3.45 16.65 20.28
CA ARG A 130 -3.91 15.26 20.45
C ARG A 130 -5.43 15.14 20.45
N ASN A 131 -5.98 14.78 19.30
CA ASN A 131 -7.38 14.35 19.17
C ASN A 131 -7.51 12.85 19.48
N ALA A 132 -8.71 12.38 19.88
CA ALA A 132 -8.96 10.99 20.25
C ALA A 132 -8.43 9.96 19.23
N ARG A 133 -8.57 10.24 17.93
CA ARG A 133 -8.05 9.38 16.85
C ARG A 133 -6.52 9.25 16.85
N SER A 134 -5.80 10.33 17.18
CA SER A 134 -4.33 10.31 17.28
C SER A 134 -3.86 9.46 18.46
N THR A 135 -4.55 9.55 19.60
CA THR A 135 -4.30 8.72 20.78
C THR A 135 -4.56 7.25 20.49
N MET A 136 -5.67 6.92 19.81
CA MET A 136 -5.98 5.56 19.40
C MET A 136 -4.91 4.99 18.45
N ALA A 137 -4.45 5.77 17.46
CA ALA A 137 -3.37 5.34 16.57
C ALA A 137 -2.05 5.10 17.33
N LEU A 138 -1.72 5.95 18.30
CA LEU A 138 -0.53 5.78 19.13
C LEU A 138 -0.61 4.52 19.99
N LEU A 139 -1.76 4.28 20.64
CA LEU A 139 -2.00 3.05 21.41
C LEU A 139 -1.92 1.81 20.51
N HIS A 140 -2.48 1.87 19.30
CA HIS A 140 -2.36 0.81 18.30
C HIS A 140 -0.90 0.54 17.97
N SER A 141 -0.11 1.59 17.68
CA SER A 141 1.32 1.43 17.36
C SER A 141 2.11 0.79 18.51
N ALA A 142 1.84 1.19 19.76
CA ALA A 142 2.46 0.61 20.95
C ALA A 142 2.07 -0.87 21.11
N LEU A 143 0.80 -1.21 20.92
CA LEU A 143 0.31 -2.59 20.97
C LEU A 143 0.95 -3.44 19.88
N ALA A 144 1.06 -2.92 18.65
CA ALA A 144 1.72 -3.61 17.53
C ALA A 144 3.21 -3.87 17.81
N ILE A 145 3.92 -2.95 18.48
CA ILE A 145 5.32 -3.17 18.88
C ILE A 145 5.42 -4.32 19.89
N ILE A 146 4.56 -4.33 20.91
CA ILE A 146 4.53 -5.40 21.92
C ILE A 146 4.21 -6.75 21.28
N LEU A 147 3.22 -6.79 20.38
CA LEU A 147 2.82 -8.01 19.69
C LEU A 147 3.87 -8.48 18.68
N SER A 148 4.64 -7.57 18.06
CA SER A 148 5.80 -7.94 17.25
C SER A 148 6.84 -8.71 18.06
N LEU A 149 7.13 -8.30 19.31
CA LEU A 149 8.01 -9.05 20.20
C LEU A 149 7.39 -10.38 20.62
N ALA A 150 6.11 -10.38 21.00
CA ALA A 150 5.39 -11.58 21.40
C ALA A 150 5.31 -12.63 20.28
N SER A 151 5.32 -12.22 19.01
CA SER A 151 5.33 -13.13 17.87
C SER A 151 6.60 -14.01 17.79
N VAL A 152 7.71 -13.58 18.40
CA VAL A 152 8.99 -14.31 18.41
C VAL A 152 9.18 -15.10 19.70
N PHE A 153 8.88 -14.48 20.83
CA PHE A 153 9.19 -15.04 22.15
C PHE A 153 8.00 -15.74 22.80
N GLY A 154 6.79 -15.58 22.25
CA GLY A 154 5.58 -16.18 22.79
C GLY A 154 5.44 -17.67 22.45
N PRO A 155 4.59 -18.41 23.19
CA PRO A 155 4.17 -19.75 22.81
C PRO A 155 3.55 -19.78 21.40
N GLN A 156 3.52 -20.95 20.75
CA GLN A 156 3.04 -21.08 19.37
C GLN A 156 1.66 -20.46 19.13
N SER A 157 0.68 -20.71 20.01
CA SER A 157 -0.65 -20.12 19.89
C SER A 157 -0.62 -18.58 19.96
N MET A 158 0.12 -18.02 20.92
CA MET A 158 0.31 -16.57 21.07
C MET A 158 0.99 -15.98 19.84
N SER A 159 1.97 -16.67 19.25
CA SER A 159 2.71 -16.20 18.08
C SER A 159 1.83 -16.04 16.84
N VAL A 160 0.88 -16.98 16.63
CA VAL A 160 -0.09 -16.93 15.52
C VAL A 160 -1.04 -15.77 15.69
N TYR A 161 -1.63 -15.57 16.88
CA TYR A 161 -2.54 -14.45 17.13
C TYR A 161 -1.85 -13.09 17.12
N ALA A 162 -0.61 -13.01 17.62
CA ALA A 162 0.19 -11.80 17.53
C ALA A 162 0.47 -11.42 16.07
N SER A 163 0.87 -12.41 15.25
CA SER A 163 1.09 -12.22 13.81
C SER A 163 -0.20 -11.91 13.06
N LEU A 164 -1.34 -12.48 13.47
CA LEU A 164 -2.66 -12.13 12.94
C LEU A 164 -3.01 -10.66 13.23
N PHE A 165 -2.75 -10.18 14.44
CA PHE A 165 -2.95 -8.76 14.77
C PHE A 165 -2.07 -7.84 13.90
N LEU A 166 -0.81 -8.25 13.65
CA LEU A 166 0.09 -7.51 12.75
C LEU A 166 -0.43 -7.53 11.31
N ALA A 167 -0.87 -8.69 10.81
CA ALA A 167 -1.52 -8.79 9.50
C ALA A 167 -2.75 -7.87 9.40
N LEU A 168 -3.62 -7.83 10.42
CA LEU A 168 -4.79 -6.93 10.45
C LEU A 168 -4.43 -5.44 10.57
N THR A 169 -3.24 -5.14 11.11
CA THR A 169 -2.71 -3.77 11.20
C THR A 169 -2.22 -3.29 9.83
N PHE A 170 -1.50 -4.14 9.10
CA PHE A 170 -0.86 -3.82 7.83
C PHE A 170 -1.72 -4.10 6.59
N LEU A 171 -2.72 -4.99 6.71
CA LEU A 171 -3.80 -5.19 5.75
C LEU A 171 -5.09 -4.67 6.38
N PRO A 172 -5.34 -3.35 6.30
CA PRO A 172 -6.21 -2.66 7.24
C PRO A 172 -7.66 -3.12 7.11
N VAL A 173 -8.29 -3.30 8.27
CA VAL A 173 -9.69 -3.73 8.41
C VAL A 173 -10.34 -2.87 9.51
N VAL A 174 -11.65 -2.67 9.49
CA VAL A 174 -12.35 -1.97 10.58
C VAL A 174 -12.40 -2.87 11.82
N PRO A 175 -12.09 -2.38 13.04
CA PRO A 175 -11.72 -1.00 13.41
C PRO A 175 -10.21 -0.72 13.39
N LEU A 176 -9.36 -1.70 13.11
CA LEU A 176 -7.88 -1.61 13.16
C LEU A 176 -7.24 -0.69 12.10
N HIS A 177 -8.01 -0.22 11.12
CA HIS A 177 -7.55 0.72 10.08
C HIS A 177 -7.11 2.12 10.58
N ILE A 178 -7.38 2.50 11.84
CA ILE A 178 -7.13 3.88 12.34
C ILE A 178 -5.67 4.28 12.23
N LEU A 179 -4.73 3.36 12.55
CA LEU A 179 -3.30 3.63 12.43
C LEU A 179 -2.94 3.91 10.96
N PHE A 180 -3.37 3.05 10.04
CA PHE A 180 -3.18 3.22 8.61
C PHE A 180 -3.70 4.58 8.11
N MET A 181 -4.94 4.94 8.48
CA MET A 181 -5.54 6.23 8.10
C MET A 181 -4.66 7.41 8.56
N LYS A 182 -4.12 7.35 9.78
CA LYS A 182 -3.25 8.40 10.32
C LYS A 182 -1.90 8.49 9.62
N VAL A 183 -1.33 7.36 9.21
CA VAL A 183 -0.10 7.34 8.39
C VAL A 183 -0.33 8.02 7.05
N ILE A 184 -1.42 7.69 6.35
CA ILE A 184 -1.71 8.25 5.04
C ILE A 184 -2.12 9.73 5.12
N GLU A 185 -2.88 10.11 6.16
CA GLU A 185 -3.25 11.51 6.42
C GLU A 185 -2.01 12.37 6.70
N GLY A 186 -1.09 11.88 7.53
CA GLY A 186 0.13 12.59 7.93
C GLY A 186 1.27 12.54 6.91
N ALA A 187 1.18 11.68 5.91
CA ALA A 187 2.22 11.55 4.89
C ALA A 187 2.34 12.82 4.03
N LYS A 188 3.58 13.27 3.82
CA LYS A 188 3.86 14.52 3.10
C LYS A 188 4.04 14.26 1.60
N GLY A 189 3.40 15.09 0.78
CA GLY A 189 3.54 15.06 -0.67
C GLY A 189 3.20 13.70 -1.27
N ILE A 190 4.13 13.17 -2.07
CA ILE A 190 3.95 11.90 -2.80
C ILE A 190 4.06 10.66 -1.90
N GLN A 191 4.56 10.79 -0.67
CA GLN A 191 4.86 9.63 0.19
C GLN A 191 3.64 8.81 0.59
N ALA A 192 2.45 9.40 0.59
CA ALA A 192 1.21 8.69 0.86
C ALA A 192 1.03 7.49 -0.09
N SER A 193 1.36 7.65 -1.38
CA SER A 193 1.37 6.56 -2.36
C SER A 193 2.32 5.42 -1.97
N PHE A 194 3.54 5.77 -1.56
CA PHE A 194 4.54 4.79 -1.18
C PHE A 194 4.14 4.02 0.07
N TRP A 195 3.61 4.73 1.08
CA TRP A 195 3.12 4.13 2.31
C TRP A 195 2.01 3.13 2.05
N ILE A 196 1.05 3.41 1.15
CA ILE A 196 -0.01 2.44 0.80
C ILE A 196 0.59 1.12 0.31
N VAL A 197 1.57 1.17 -0.60
CA VAL A 197 2.20 -0.03 -1.16
C VAL A 197 2.99 -0.79 -0.11
N VAL A 198 3.83 -0.10 0.66
CA VAL A 198 4.65 -0.72 1.72
C VAL A 198 3.75 -1.36 2.79
N TRP A 199 2.73 -0.64 3.22
CA TRP A 199 1.83 -1.08 4.29
C TRP A 199 1.13 -2.38 3.90
N LEU A 200 0.50 -2.40 2.72
CA LEU A 200 -0.18 -3.60 2.21
C LEU A 200 0.80 -4.74 1.93
N SER A 201 1.99 -4.45 1.41
CA SER A 201 3.00 -5.49 1.16
C SER A 201 3.41 -6.21 2.45
N ILE A 202 3.61 -5.46 3.54
CA ILE A 202 3.89 -6.04 4.86
C ILE A 202 2.69 -6.86 5.34
N GLY A 203 1.47 -6.35 5.19
CA GLY A 203 0.25 -7.06 5.62
C GLY A 203 0.04 -8.38 4.90
N LEU A 204 0.32 -8.42 3.60
CA LEU A 204 0.28 -9.62 2.78
C LEU A 204 1.37 -10.62 3.18
N ALA A 205 2.59 -10.15 3.51
CA ALA A 205 3.66 -11.01 4.02
C ALA A 205 3.28 -11.64 5.37
N GLU A 206 2.76 -10.86 6.31
CA GLU A 206 2.30 -11.36 7.61
C GLU A 206 1.19 -12.38 7.46
N LEU A 207 0.21 -12.10 6.58
CA LEU A 207 -0.88 -13.02 6.31
C LEU A 207 -0.39 -14.32 5.66
N ASN A 208 0.56 -14.23 4.72
CA ASN A 208 1.17 -15.39 4.07
C ASN A 208 1.82 -16.33 5.08
N MET A 209 2.54 -15.77 6.06
CA MET A 209 3.21 -16.55 7.10
C MET A 209 2.25 -17.34 8.00
N ILE A 210 1.04 -16.82 8.24
CA ILE A 210 0.10 -17.42 9.20
C ILE A 210 -1.06 -18.17 8.57
N TYR A 211 -1.31 -17.99 7.27
CA TYR A 211 -2.52 -18.48 6.60
C TYR A 211 -2.77 -19.97 6.83
N SER A 212 -1.74 -20.80 6.71
CA SER A 212 -1.85 -22.26 6.92
C SER A 212 -2.19 -22.67 8.36
N SER A 213 -2.00 -21.76 9.31
CA SER A 213 -2.24 -21.99 10.74
C SER A 213 -3.61 -21.46 11.20
N LEU A 214 -4.37 -20.82 10.33
CA LEU A 214 -5.70 -20.28 10.64
C LEU A 214 -6.75 -21.38 10.59
N THR A 215 -7.60 -21.44 11.62
CA THR A 215 -8.73 -22.38 11.66
C THR A 215 -9.90 -21.88 10.83
N THR A 216 -10.78 -22.78 10.41
CA THR A 216 -12.02 -22.43 9.69
C THR A 216 -12.89 -21.45 10.46
N GLU A 217 -12.93 -21.54 11.79
CA GLU A 217 -13.64 -20.59 12.65
C GLU A 217 -13.03 -19.19 12.57
N THR A 218 -11.70 -19.07 12.64
CA THR A 218 -11.03 -17.76 12.48
C THR A 218 -11.22 -17.16 11.10
N LEU A 219 -11.19 -17.99 10.04
CA LEU A 219 -11.44 -17.52 8.68
C LEU A 219 -12.89 -17.01 8.50
N PHE A 220 -13.86 -17.67 9.14
CA PHE A 220 -15.24 -17.22 9.12
C PHE A 220 -15.42 -15.88 9.85
N THR A 221 -14.84 -15.71 11.04
CA THR A 221 -14.93 -14.44 11.78
C THR A 221 -14.24 -13.29 11.04
N LEU A 222 -13.09 -13.54 10.42
CA LEU A 222 -12.40 -12.58 9.56
C LEU A 222 -13.24 -12.19 8.36
N SER A 223 -14.00 -13.12 7.78
CA SER A 223 -14.89 -12.83 6.65
C SER A 223 -16.07 -11.94 7.04
N LEU A 224 -16.65 -12.14 8.25
CA LEU A 224 -17.68 -11.25 8.77
C LEU A 224 -17.10 -9.85 9.03
N LEU A 225 -15.91 -9.78 9.62
CA LEU A 225 -15.20 -8.52 9.86
C LEU A 225 -14.87 -7.78 8.55
N ALA A 226 -14.50 -8.53 7.51
CA ALA A 226 -14.28 -8.02 6.17
C ALA A 226 -15.56 -7.40 5.60
N LEU A 227 -16.72 -8.05 5.74
CA LEU A 227 -17.99 -7.49 5.27
C LEU A 227 -18.33 -6.17 5.96
N ILE A 228 -18.19 -6.12 7.29
CA ILE A 228 -18.39 -4.89 8.07
C ILE A 228 -17.44 -3.79 7.59
N SER A 229 -16.19 -4.16 7.29
CA SER A 229 -15.17 -3.24 6.81
C SER A 229 -15.45 -2.72 5.41
N ALA A 230 -15.87 -3.59 4.50
CA ALA A 230 -16.25 -3.22 3.14
C ALA A 230 -17.37 -2.19 3.15
N VAL A 231 -18.44 -2.42 3.92
CA VAL A 231 -19.56 -1.49 4.04
C VAL A 231 -19.14 -0.21 4.75
N GLY A 232 -18.51 -0.32 5.93
CA GLY A 232 -18.15 0.83 6.75
C GLY A 232 -17.13 1.75 6.07
N ALA A 233 -16.12 1.18 5.39
CA ALA A 233 -15.12 1.95 4.68
C ALA A 233 -15.67 2.58 3.39
N SER A 234 -16.57 1.89 2.67
CA SER A 234 -17.24 2.46 1.49
C SER A 234 -18.11 3.67 1.85
N LEU A 235 -18.88 3.57 2.93
CA LEU A 235 -19.64 4.71 3.46
C LEU A 235 -18.73 5.84 3.93
N SER A 236 -17.62 5.49 4.61
CA SER A 236 -16.64 6.49 5.06
C SER A 236 -16.02 7.25 3.88
N CYS A 237 -15.80 6.58 2.74
CA CYS A 237 -15.23 7.14 1.52
C CYS A 237 -16.09 8.28 0.95
N LEU A 238 -17.42 8.09 0.91
CA LEU A 238 -18.38 9.12 0.46
C LEU A 238 -18.35 10.39 1.32
N GLY A 239 -17.96 10.27 2.58
CA GLY A 239 -17.82 11.40 3.50
C GLY A 239 -16.46 12.12 3.45
N GLN A 240 -15.46 11.55 2.76
CA GLN A 240 -14.12 12.16 2.71
C GLN A 240 -14.03 13.24 1.65
N GLN A 241 -13.60 14.44 2.06
CA GLN A 241 -13.26 15.52 1.13
C GLN A 241 -11.78 15.53 0.74
N GLN A 242 -10.91 15.06 1.62
CA GLN A 242 -9.47 15.04 1.37
C GLN A 242 -9.10 13.79 0.58
N TYR A 243 -8.33 13.95 -0.51
CA TYR A 243 -8.00 12.82 -1.39
C TYR A 243 -7.18 11.73 -0.65
N ASN A 244 -6.27 12.10 0.26
CA ASN A 244 -5.50 11.13 1.05
C ASN A 244 -6.41 10.21 1.88
N LEU A 245 -7.37 10.80 2.61
CA LEU A 245 -8.30 10.06 3.44
C LEU A 245 -9.32 9.28 2.59
N PHE A 246 -9.76 9.85 1.47
CA PHE A 246 -10.62 9.17 0.50
C PHE A 246 -9.94 7.89 0.01
N ILE A 247 -8.71 7.97 -0.48
CA ILE A 247 -7.97 6.82 -1.00
C ILE A 247 -7.63 5.83 0.10
N ALA A 248 -7.27 6.30 1.30
CA ALA A 248 -7.04 5.42 2.43
C ALA A 248 -8.32 4.62 2.78
N SER A 249 -9.48 5.27 2.84
CA SER A 249 -10.75 4.56 3.08
C SER A 249 -11.12 3.60 1.93
N ALA A 250 -10.89 3.99 0.68
CA ALA A 250 -11.06 3.10 -0.47
C ALA A 250 -10.13 1.87 -0.38
N THR A 251 -8.89 2.07 0.08
CA THR A 251 -7.93 1.00 0.30
C THR A 251 -8.44 0.01 1.36
N VAL A 252 -9.02 0.49 2.46
CA VAL A 252 -9.63 -0.35 3.50
C VAL A 252 -10.83 -1.15 2.97
N ALA A 253 -11.64 -0.53 2.09
CA ALA A 253 -12.76 -1.23 1.47
C ALA A 253 -12.26 -2.36 0.54
N HIS A 254 -11.18 -2.15 -0.20
CA HIS A 254 -10.63 -3.15 -1.11
C HIS A 254 -9.81 -4.23 -0.42
N SER A 255 -9.06 -3.91 0.64
CA SER A 255 -8.35 -4.91 1.45
C SER A 255 -9.30 -5.88 2.13
N ALA A 256 -10.55 -5.48 2.38
CA ALA A 256 -11.59 -6.38 2.89
C ALA A 256 -11.85 -7.57 1.95
N LEU A 257 -11.68 -7.42 0.63
CA LEU A 257 -11.80 -8.55 -0.29
C LEU A 257 -10.76 -9.62 -0.01
N VAL A 258 -9.52 -9.23 0.31
CA VAL A 258 -8.46 -10.19 0.67
C VAL A 258 -8.91 -11.02 1.86
N TRP A 259 -9.36 -10.37 2.94
CA TRP A 259 -9.79 -11.04 4.16
C TRP A 259 -11.01 -11.94 3.97
N GLY A 260 -12.04 -11.47 3.29
CA GLY A 260 -13.30 -12.22 3.14
C GLY A 260 -13.25 -13.36 2.12
N LEU A 261 -12.21 -13.41 1.28
CA LEU A 261 -12.01 -14.47 0.30
C LEU A 261 -11.07 -15.59 0.79
N LEU A 262 -10.43 -15.44 1.96
CA LEU A 262 -9.53 -16.47 2.52
C LEU A 262 -10.22 -17.81 2.80
N ASN A 263 -11.49 -17.77 3.20
CA ASN A 263 -12.28 -18.97 3.48
C ASN A 263 -12.83 -19.66 2.21
N VAL A 264 -12.55 -19.07 1.04
CA VAL A 264 -13.18 -19.44 -0.23
C VAL A 264 -12.15 -20.00 -1.17
N PHE A 265 -11.04 -19.27 -1.32
CA PHE A 265 -9.98 -19.66 -2.23
C PHE A 265 -8.85 -20.33 -1.45
N PRO A 266 -8.57 -21.61 -1.73
CA PRO A 266 -7.39 -22.26 -1.17
C PRO A 266 -6.13 -21.59 -1.74
N ASN A 267 -4.99 -21.79 -1.07
CA ASN A 267 -3.68 -21.33 -1.53
C ASN A 267 -3.61 -19.80 -1.70
N PHE A 268 -3.76 -19.08 -0.58
CA PHE A 268 -3.57 -17.63 -0.49
C PHE A 268 -2.36 -17.06 -1.28
N PRO A 269 -1.15 -17.65 -1.27
CA PRO A 269 -0.01 -17.09 -2.01
C PRO A 269 -0.27 -16.90 -3.52
N ILE A 270 -1.06 -17.78 -4.14
CA ILE A 270 -1.27 -17.82 -5.60
C ILE A 270 -2.23 -16.73 -6.06
N TRP A 271 -3.25 -16.41 -5.28
CA TRP A 271 -4.27 -15.44 -5.68
C TRP A 271 -4.25 -14.17 -4.82
N GLY A 272 -4.07 -14.31 -3.50
CA GLY A 272 -4.28 -13.24 -2.53
C GLY A 272 -3.13 -12.23 -2.50
N VAL A 273 -1.90 -12.71 -2.66
CA VAL A 273 -0.73 -11.83 -2.74
C VAL A 273 -0.73 -11.01 -4.04
N PRO A 274 -0.88 -11.60 -5.23
CA PRO A 274 -0.92 -10.80 -6.47
C PRO A 274 -2.13 -9.87 -6.54
N PHE A 275 -3.30 -10.30 -6.06
CA PHE A 275 -4.48 -9.43 -5.93
C PHE A 275 -4.24 -8.26 -4.97
N GLY A 276 -3.71 -8.52 -3.78
CA GLY A 276 -3.43 -7.49 -2.79
C GLY A 276 -2.41 -6.46 -3.28
N ILE A 277 -1.36 -6.89 -4.01
CA ILE A 277 -0.40 -5.98 -4.64
C ILE A 277 -1.04 -5.17 -5.77
N SER A 278 -1.93 -5.76 -6.55
CA SER A 278 -2.69 -5.03 -7.57
C SER A 278 -3.51 -3.90 -6.94
N VAL A 279 -4.23 -4.19 -5.85
CA VAL A 279 -4.94 -3.16 -5.05
C VAL A 279 -3.97 -2.10 -4.54
N ALA A 280 -2.81 -2.52 -4.02
CA ALA A 280 -1.80 -1.61 -3.50
C ALA A 280 -1.27 -0.63 -4.56
N PHE A 281 -0.97 -1.11 -5.76
CA PHE A 281 -0.53 -0.29 -6.87
C PHE A 281 -1.62 0.61 -7.44
N VAL A 282 -2.87 0.15 -7.50
CA VAL A 282 -3.99 0.98 -7.95
C VAL A 282 -4.24 2.13 -6.98
N MET A 283 -4.33 1.83 -5.68
CA MET A 283 -4.56 2.85 -4.66
C MET A 283 -3.35 3.77 -4.50
N GLY A 284 -2.14 3.22 -4.53
CA GLY A 284 -0.89 3.99 -4.55
C GLY A 284 -0.84 4.90 -5.78
N GLY A 285 -1.11 4.39 -6.97
CA GLY A 285 -1.12 5.13 -8.24
C GLY A 285 -2.13 6.28 -8.26
N LEU A 286 -3.35 6.05 -7.78
CA LEU A 286 -4.33 7.14 -7.57
C LEU A 286 -3.79 8.19 -6.60
N CYS A 287 -3.21 7.76 -5.49
CA CYS A 287 -2.65 8.67 -4.49
C CYS A 287 -1.49 9.50 -5.05
N LEU A 288 -0.61 8.87 -5.85
CA LEU A 288 0.48 9.53 -6.56
C LEU A 288 -0.08 10.58 -7.53
N ALA A 289 -1.07 10.21 -8.35
CA ALA A 289 -1.69 11.12 -9.32
C ALA A 289 -2.25 12.38 -8.63
N PHE A 290 -3.00 12.22 -7.53
CA PHE A 290 -3.53 13.37 -6.80
C PHE A 290 -2.45 14.16 -6.05
N SER A 291 -1.40 13.50 -5.55
CA SER A 291 -0.27 14.20 -4.94
C SER A 291 0.50 15.07 -5.95
N LEU A 292 0.58 14.67 -7.22
CA LEU A 292 1.14 15.52 -8.29
C LEU A 292 0.29 16.76 -8.55
N ILE A 293 -1.04 16.62 -8.56
CA ILE A 293 -1.97 17.77 -8.65
C ILE A 293 -1.82 18.69 -7.44
N ARG A 294 -1.71 18.12 -6.23
CA ARG A 294 -1.47 18.89 -5.00
C ARG A 294 -0.15 19.65 -5.06
N GLN A 295 0.92 19.06 -5.57
CA GLN A 295 2.21 19.74 -5.70
C GLN A 295 2.11 20.96 -6.62
N ARG A 296 1.40 20.84 -7.75
CA ARG A 296 1.26 21.91 -8.73
C ARG A 296 0.30 23.02 -8.31
N TYR A 297 -0.84 22.66 -7.73
CA TYR A 297 -1.95 23.60 -7.50
C TYR A 297 -2.26 23.82 -6.00
N GLY A 298 -1.57 23.14 -5.09
CA GLY A 298 -1.70 23.31 -3.63
C GLY A 298 -2.98 22.74 -3.02
N TRP A 299 -3.91 22.21 -3.81
CA TRP A 299 -5.22 21.76 -3.31
C TRP A 299 -5.21 20.29 -2.86
N GLN A 300 -5.90 20.05 -1.74
CA GLN A 300 -6.02 18.73 -1.11
C GLN A 300 -7.46 18.21 -1.08
N ILE A 301 -8.42 19.05 -1.46
CA ILE A 301 -9.85 18.77 -1.38
C ILE A 301 -10.37 18.39 -2.77
N LEU A 302 -11.01 17.23 -2.87
CA LEU A 302 -11.73 16.78 -4.05
C LEU A 302 -12.85 17.78 -4.39
N GLY A 303 -13.11 18.00 -5.67
CA GLY A 303 -14.15 18.93 -6.13
C GLY A 303 -13.71 20.38 -6.32
N LYS A 304 -12.54 20.80 -5.82
CA LYS A 304 -12.02 22.17 -6.05
C LYS A 304 -11.52 22.42 -7.48
N LEU A 305 -11.14 21.34 -8.15
CA LEU A 305 -10.66 21.33 -9.54
C LEU A 305 -11.43 20.28 -10.34
N PRO A 306 -12.66 20.59 -10.77
CA PRO A 306 -13.37 19.73 -11.70
C PRO A 306 -12.81 19.87 -13.13
N GLY A 307 -13.16 18.93 -14.00
CA GLY A 307 -12.90 18.99 -15.44
C GLY A 307 -11.43 18.88 -15.85
N LEU A 308 -10.56 18.28 -15.04
CA LEU A 308 -9.12 18.20 -15.31
C LEU A 308 -8.75 17.38 -16.55
N ALA A 309 -9.59 16.45 -17.00
CA ALA A 309 -9.27 15.61 -18.16
C ALA A 309 -9.17 16.41 -19.47
N THR A 310 -9.86 17.54 -19.58
CA THR A 310 -9.83 18.38 -20.79
C THR A 310 -8.52 19.16 -20.93
N PRO A 311 -8.07 19.95 -19.94
CA PRO A 311 -6.79 20.66 -20.02
C PRO A 311 -5.57 19.78 -19.72
N MET A 312 -5.75 18.63 -19.06
CA MET A 312 -4.68 17.69 -18.70
C MET A 312 -5.03 16.26 -19.16
N PRO A 313 -4.99 15.98 -20.49
CA PRO A 313 -5.43 14.69 -21.03
C PRO A 313 -4.62 13.49 -20.54
N ARG A 314 -3.30 13.63 -20.32
CA ARG A 314 -2.48 12.52 -19.78
C ARG A 314 -2.87 12.18 -18.35
N PHE A 315 -3.12 13.21 -17.53
CA PHE A 315 -3.66 13.02 -16.18
C PHE A 315 -5.03 12.34 -16.22
N GLY A 316 -5.95 12.86 -17.03
CA GLY A 316 -7.29 12.32 -17.19
C GLY A 316 -7.25 10.83 -17.55
N MET A 317 -6.44 10.46 -18.55
CA MET A 317 -6.26 9.06 -18.96
C MET A 317 -5.73 8.18 -17.82
N ALA A 318 -4.68 8.63 -17.11
CA ALA A 318 -4.11 7.86 -16.01
C ALA A 318 -5.14 7.62 -14.89
N VAL A 319 -5.85 8.66 -14.45
CA VAL A 319 -6.86 8.56 -13.39
C VAL A 319 -8.04 7.69 -13.83
N ILE A 320 -8.54 7.85 -15.06
CA ILE A 320 -9.63 7.02 -15.58
C ILE A 320 -9.21 5.55 -15.63
N LEU A 321 -7.98 5.24 -16.05
CA LEU A 321 -7.47 3.87 -16.07
C LEU A 321 -7.37 3.30 -14.65
N PHE A 322 -6.74 3.99 -13.72
CA PHE A 322 -6.67 3.53 -12.33
C PHE A 322 -8.04 3.34 -11.69
N VAL A 323 -8.97 4.28 -11.91
CA VAL A 323 -10.35 4.14 -11.42
C VAL A 323 -11.05 2.96 -12.09
N SER A 324 -10.84 2.73 -13.37
CA SER A 324 -11.40 1.56 -14.07
C SER A 324 -10.88 0.27 -13.44
N PHE A 325 -9.58 0.17 -13.15
CA PHE A 325 -9.00 -0.95 -12.42
C PHE A 325 -9.60 -1.10 -11.02
N ALA A 326 -9.79 -0.01 -10.28
CA ALA A 326 -10.37 -0.03 -8.94
C ALA A 326 -11.87 -0.41 -8.96
N MET A 327 -12.59 -0.06 -10.03
CA MET A 327 -13.99 -0.45 -10.25
C MET A 327 -14.14 -1.83 -10.89
N PHE A 328 -13.04 -2.54 -11.13
CA PHE A 328 -13.02 -3.85 -11.77
C PHE A 328 -13.56 -3.82 -13.23
N MET A 329 -13.18 -2.80 -14.01
CA MET A 329 -13.57 -2.52 -15.41
C MET A 329 -12.38 -2.52 -16.40
N PRO A 330 -12.43 -3.22 -17.56
CA PRO A 330 -13.33 -4.34 -17.89
C PRO A 330 -13.36 -5.34 -16.73
N LEU A 331 -14.31 -6.29 -16.72
CA LEU A 331 -14.18 -7.50 -15.90
C LEU A 331 -12.96 -8.30 -16.42
N ILE A 332 -11.76 -7.73 -16.29
CA ILE A 332 -10.54 -8.36 -16.71
C ILE A 332 -10.40 -9.55 -15.76
N PRO A 333 -10.20 -10.76 -16.29
CA PRO A 333 -9.82 -11.93 -15.52
C PRO A 333 -8.60 -11.73 -14.60
N THR A 334 -7.93 -10.56 -14.65
CA THR A 334 -6.82 -10.14 -13.78
C THR A 334 -7.17 -9.97 -12.32
N PHE A 335 -8.45 -10.06 -11.95
CA PHE A 335 -8.77 -10.55 -10.61
C PHE A 335 -8.61 -12.06 -10.62
N SER A 336 -7.35 -12.46 -10.68
CA SER A 336 -6.81 -13.81 -10.73
C SER A 336 -7.58 -14.78 -9.80
N GLY A 337 -8.01 -14.32 -8.61
CA GLY A 337 -8.85 -15.08 -7.68
C GLY A 337 -10.26 -15.46 -8.16
N LEU A 338 -10.88 -14.70 -9.08
CA LEU A 338 -12.18 -15.05 -9.68
C LEU A 338 -12.06 -16.12 -10.77
N THR A 339 -10.88 -16.30 -11.38
CA THR A 339 -10.66 -17.41 -12.34
C THR A 339 -10.46 -18.74 -11.63
N VAL A 340 -9.91 -18.70 -10.40
CA VAL A 340 -9.77 -19.84 -9.48
C VAL A 340 -11.07 -20.09 -8.71
N MET A 341 -12.17 -19.40 -9.05
CA MET A 341 -13.43 -19.56 -8.34
C MET A 341 -13.92 -21.00 -8.45
N PRO A 342 -14.01 -21.77 -7.34
CA PRO A 342 -14.43 -23.16 -7.42
C PRO A 342 -15.90 -23.17 -7.80
N THR A 343 -16.19 -23.44 -9.07
CA THR A 343 -17.54 -23.36 -9.63
C THR A 343 -18.46 -24.50 -9.15
N LEU A 344 -17.95 -25.50 -8.42
CA LEU A 344 -18.76 -26.66 -7.99
C LEU A 344 -18.59 -27.12 -6.53
N ALA A 345 -17.69 -26.55 -5.72
CA ALA A 345 -17.38 -27.07 -4.37
C ALA A 345 -17.71 -26.12 -3.20
N VAL A 346 -18.13 -24.88 -3.47
CA VAL A 346 -18.42 -23.89 -2.43
C VAL A 346 -19.81 -24.15 -1.83
N LYS A 347 -19.88 -24.44 -0.52
CA LYS A 347 -21.14 -24.54 0.23
C LYS A 347 -21.99 -23.27 0.02
N GLY A 348 -23.30 -23.41 -0.14
CA GLY A 348 -24.19 -22.29 -0.48
C GLY A 348 -24.06 -21.04 0.42
N SER A 349 -23.74 -21.21 1.71
CA SER A 349 -23.51 -20.10 2.62
C SER A 349 -22.23 -19.29 2.32
N ALA A 350 -21.15 -19.94 1.88
CA ALA A 350 -19.91 -19.26 1.50
C ALA A 350 -20.09 -18.48 0.18
N LEU A 351 -20.87 -19.03 -0.76
CA LEU A 351 -21.21 -18.35 -2.01
C LEU A 351 -22.00 -17.06 -1.78
N ILE A 352 -22.98 -17.09 -0.88
CA ILE A 352 -23.76 -15.91 -0.49
C ILE A 352 -22.85 -14.84 0.14
N MET A 353 -21.94 -15.24 1.04
CA MET A 353 -21.01 -14.31 1.69
C MET A 353 -20.05 -13.63 0.70
N ILE A 354 -19.52 -14.39 -0.27
CA ILE A 354 -18.69 -13.84 -1.36
C ILE A 354 -19.49 -12.82 -2.16
N LEU A 355 -20.72 -13.17 -2.54
CA LEU A 355 -21.58 -12.31 -3.34
C LEU A 355 -21.83 -10.99 -2.63
N PHE A 356 -22.20 -11.03 -1.34
CA PHE A 356 -22.41 -9.81 -0.56
C PHE A 356 -21.15 -8.97 -0.40
N LEU A 357 -20.00 -9.61 -0.13
CA LEU A 357 -18.73 -8.91 0.03
C LEU A 357 -18.31 -8.23 -1.28
N PHE A 358 -18.35 -8.98 -2.39
CA PHE A 358 -18.01 -8.46 -3.70
C PHE A 358 -18.97 -7.35 -4.12
N LEU A 359 -20.28 -7.53 -3.95
CA LEU A 359 -21.27 -6.49 -4.22
C LEU A 359 -21.04 -5.25 -3.37
N ALA A 360 -20.73 -5.40 -2.07
CA ALA A 360 -20.48 -4.26 -1.19
C ALA A 360 -19.29 -3.43 -1.68
N VAL A 361 -18.18 -4.08 -2.04
CA VAL A 361 -16.97 -3.39 -2.52
C VAL A 361 -17.15 -2.87 -3.94
N TRP A 362 -17.76 -3.63 -4.84
CA TRP A 362 -17.98 -3.23 -6.23
C TRP A 362 -19.02 -2.12 -6.38
N LEU A 363 -20.18 -2.22 -5.72
CA LEU A 363 -21.19 -1.16 -5.72
C LEU A 363 -20.67 0.09 -5.00
N GLY A 364 -20.05 -0.09 -3.83
CA GLY A 364 -19.43 0.99 -3.09
C GLY A 364 -18.37 1.70 -3.93
N GLY A 365 -17.40 0.93 -4.45
CA GLY A 365 -16.34 1.38 -5.35
C GLY A 365 -16.86 2.14 -6.55
N SER A 366 -17.83 1.56 -7.25
CA SER A 366 -18.46 2.21 -8.40
C SER A 366 -19.11 3.54 -8.04
N TRP A 367 -19.73 3.65 -6.87
CA TRP A 367 -20.34 4.89 -6.41
C TRP A 367 -19.27 5.95 -6.10
N TYR A 368 -18.39 5.70 -5.12
CA TYR A 368 -17.48 6.75 -4.64
C TYR A 368 -16.44 7.12 -5.69
N PHE A 369 -15.98 6.20 -6.54
CA PHE A 369 -15.06 6.55 -7.62
C PHE A 369 -15.73 7.31 -8.76
N SER A 370 -16.98 6.99 -9.12
CA SER A 370 -17.72 7.80 -10.10
C SER A 370 -17.92 9.22 -9.59
N GLN A 371 -18.27 9.38 -8.31
CA GLN A 371 -18.37 10.69 -7.67
C GLN A 371 -17.02 11.43 -7.69
N MET A 372 -15.92 10.74 -7.35
CA MET A 372 -14.57 11.30 -7.42
C MET A 372 -14.20 11.75 -8.83
N LEU A 373 -14.49 10.96 -9.87
CA LEU A 373 -14.25 11.31 -11.26
C LEU A 373 -15.04 12.56 -11.67
N HIS A 374 -16.32 12.66 -11.28
CA HIS A 374 -17.12 13.87 -11.50
C HIS A 374 -16.58 15.10 -10.77
N GLN A 375 -15.99 14.92 -9.60
CA GLN A 375 -15.39 16.00 -8.82
C GLN A 375 -13.99 16.41 -9.30
N THR A 376 -13.37 15.67 -10.22
CA THR A 376 -11.96 15.85 -10.58
C THR A 376 -11.73 15.81 -12.09
N ALA A 377 -11.86 14.65 -12.71
CA ALA A 377 -11.57 14.43 -14.13
C ALA A 377 -12.64 15.06 -15.04
N PHE A 378 -13.92 14.90 -14.71
CA PHE A 378 -15.03 15.36 -15.53
C PHE A 378 -15.61 16.70 -15.05
N GLY A 379 -16.37 17.36 -15.94
CA GLY A 379 -16.97 18.68 -15.69
C GLY A 379 -16.26 19.81 -16.44
N THR A 380 -16.58 21.04 -16.08
CA THR A 380 -16.00 22.24 -16.69
C THR A 380 -14.73 22.67 -15.95
N ALA A 381 -13.61 22.69 -16.66
CA ALA A 381 -12.35 23.19 -16.11
C ALA A 381 -12.46 24.68 -15.75
N ARG A 382 -11.74 25.08 -14.70
CA ARG A 382 -11.70 26.47 -14.23
C ARG A 382 -10.82 27.31 -15.14
N VAL A 383 -11.36 28.42 -15.63
CA VAL A 383 -10.65 29.30 -16.58
C VAL A 383 -9.53 30.11 -15.89
N ASP A 384 -9.61 30.28 -14.58
CA ASP A 384 -8.65 31.07 -13.79
C ASP A 384 -7.37 30.31 -13.40
N VAL A 385 -7.24 29.04 -13.78
CA VAL A 385 -6.09 28.19 -13.43
C VAL A 385 -5.24 27.92 -14.67
N PRO A 386 -3.93 28.24 -14.66
CA PRO A 386 -3.02 27.90 -15.74
C PRO A 386 -2.67 26.41 -15.67
N TYR A 387 -3.38 25.59 -16.45
CA TYR A 387 -3.16 24.14 -16.44
C TYR A 387 -1.87 23.75 -17.17
N THR A 388 -1.17 22.80 -16.56
CA THR A 388 -0.04 22.10 -17.16
C THR A 388 -0.27 20.60 -17.01
N ASP A 389 -0.18 19.85 -18.11
CA ASP A 389 -0.37 18.39 -18.09
C ASP A 389 0.84 17.65 -17.46
N LEU A 390 0.70 16.34 -17.27
CA LEU A 390 1.74 15.50 -16.70
C LEU A 390 3.03 15.53 -17.52
N ARG A 391 4.16 15.63 -16.79
CA ARG A 391 5.50 15.48 -17.36
C ARG A 391 5.71 14.03 -17.80
N VAL A 392 6.59 13.82 -18.77
CA VAL A 392 6.95 12.46 -19.25
C VAL A 392 7.35 11.55 -18.10
N VAL A 393 8.13 12.09 -17.17
CA VAL A 393 8.58 11.39 -15.97
C VAL A 393 7.41 10.93 -15.09
N GLU A 394 6.44 11.81 -14.85
CA GLU A 394 5.24 11.48 -14.06
C GLU A 394 4.37 10.43 -14.76
N VAL A 395 4.25 10.51 -16.10
CA VAL A 395 3.56 9.50 -16.91
C VAL A 395 4.25 8.14 -16.78
N VAL A 396 5.60 8.10 -16.82
CA VAL A 396 6.35 6.85 -16.62
C VAL A 396 6.12 6.27 -15.23
N ALA A 397 6.12 7.09 -14.17
CA ALA A 397 5.84 6.61 -12.81
C ALA A 397 4.43 6.02 -12.68
N LEU A 398 3.40 6.74 -13.15
CA LEU A 398 2.02 6.27 -13.10
C LEU A 398 1.81 5.02 -13.98
N SER A 399 2.41 4.99 -15.17
CA SER A 399 2.32 3.84 -16.07
C SER A 399 3.00 2.61 -15.48
N SER A 400 4.15 2.77 -14.80
CA SER A 400 4.85 1.68 -14.12
C SER A 400 3.99 1.04 -13.02
N LEU A 401 3.29 1.84 -12.20
CA LEU A 401 2.37 1.32 -11.19
C LEU A 401 1.16 0.64 -11.83
N LEU A 402 0.62 1.20 -12.92
CA LEU A 402 -0.50 0.61 -13.64
C LEU A 402 -0.11 -0.74 -14.26
N ILE A 403 1.03 -0.82 -14.94
CA ILE A 403 1.57 -2.06 -15.51
C ILE A 403 1.88 -3.05 -14.39
N GLY A 404 2.44 -2.60 -13.27
CA GLY A 404 2.65 -3.41 -12.08
C GLY A 404 1.34 -4.02 -11.57
N ALA A 405 0.25 -3.24 -11.52
CA ALA A 405 -1.07 -3.74 -11.15
C ALA A 405 -1.61 -4.77 -12.14
N VAL A 406 -1.50 -4.51 -13.44
CA VAL A 406 -1.95 -5.45 -14.50
C VAL A 406 -1.16 -6.75 -14.41
N TYR A 407 0.16 -6.66 -14.34
CA TYR A 407 1.06 -7.81 -14.27
C TYR A 407 0.78 -8.64 -13.02
N SER A 408 0.64 -7.99 -11.86
CA SER A 408 0.28 -8.66 -10.61
C SER A 408 -1.08 -9.37 -10.72
N GLY A 409 -2.04 -8.80 -11.45
CA GLY A 409 -3.32 -9.45 -11.69
C GLY A 409 -3.28 -10.62 -12.68
N LEU A 410 -2.31 -10.65 -13.61
CA LEU A 410 -2.19 -11.67 -14.66
C LEU A 410 -1.34 -12.89 -14.25
N VAL A 411 -0.38 -12.70 -13.34
CA VAL A 411 0.59 -13.75 -12.99
C VAL A 411 -0.03 -14.74 -12.02
N HIS A 412 0.06 -16.02 -12.38
CA HIS A 412 -0.37 -17.19 -11.60
C HIS A 412 0.75 -18.23 -11.54
#